data_AF-A0A6A5ATF9-F1
#
_entry.id   AF-A0A6A5ATF9-F1
#
_cell.length_a   1.000
_cell.length_b   1.000
_cell.length_c   1.000
_cell.angle_alpha   90.00
_cell.angle_beta   90.00
_cell.angle_gamma   90.00
#
_symmetry.space_group_name_H-M   'P 1'
#
loop_
_entity.id
_entity.type
_entity.pdbx_description
1 polymer ?
#
loop_
_entity_poly.entity_id
_entity_poly.type
_entity_poly.pdbx_seq_one_letter_code
_entity_poly.pdbx_strand_id
1 'polypeptide(L)'
;MDNDVWRQYLRDLLLPCIEAPSVILVDNFESHVSDESYDIVQDELSSLLVPMPPNATSVCQPLDVGVMAPFKRLLRDEWLAEEIIDGDDGDEFDSPCAAQKRLAMIKRAISAWEKVSEDVIRQSFAKAIPRT
;
A
#
# COMPACT_ATOMS: atom_id res chain seq x y z
N MET A 1 4.94 -1.00 11.09
CA MET A 1 6.16 -1.39 10.37
C MET A 1 7.31 -0.79 11.16
N ASP A 2 8.36 -1.56 11.41
CA ASP A 2 9.59 -1.08 12.05
C ASP A 2 10.75 -1.14 11.03
N ASN A 3 11.97 -0.83 11.47
CA ASN A 3 13.14 -0.83 10.59
C ASN A 3 13.43 -2.23 10.02
N ASP A 4 13.23 -3.29 10.80
CA ASP A 4 13.48 -4.66 10.34
C ASP A 4 12.52 -5.06 9.21
N VAL A 5 11.22 -4.75 9.38
CA VAL A 5 10.20 -5.02 8.35
C VAL A 5 10.42 -4.12 7.12
N TRP A 6 10.80 -2.87 7.31
CA TRP A 6 11.08 -1.95 6.19
C TRP A 6 12.29 -2.39 5.36
N ARG A 7 13.38 -2.76 6.03
CA ARG A 7 14.56 -3.32 5.37
C ARG A 7 14.23 -4.58 4.58
N GLN A 8 13.43 -5.46 5.17
CA GLN A 8 12.97 -6.66 4.48
C GLN A 8 12.13 -6.29 3.25
N TYR A 9 11.22 -5.32 3.37
CA TYR A 9 10.42 -4.84 2.26
C TYR A 9 11.29 -4.30 1.11
N LEU A 10 12.29 -3.47 1.40
CA LEU A 10 13.18 -2.92 0.38
C LEU A 10 13.93 -4.01 -0.40
N ARG A 11 14.52 -4.97 0.30
CA ARG A 11 15.39 -6.00 -0.30
C ARG A 11 14.61 -7.16 -0.93
N ASP A 12 13.57 -7.64 -0.26
CA ASP A 12 12.91 -8.88 -0.66
C ASP A 12 11.69 -8.62 -1.56
N LEU A 13 11.04 -7.45 -1.42
CA LEU A 13 9.80 -7.13 -2.15
C LEU A 13 9.98 -6.03 -3.19
N LEU A 14 10.66 -4.94 -2.85
CA LEU A 14 10.75 -3.78 -3.75
C LEU A 14 11.83 -3.96 -4.81
N LEU A 15 13.04 -4.39 -4.43
CA LEU A 15 14.17 -4.56 -5.34
C LEU A 15 13.86 -5.40 -6.59
N PRO A 16 13.14 -6.54 -6.51
CA PRO A 16 12.77 -7.33 -7.70
C PRO A 16 11.75 -6.64 -8.63
N CYS A 17 11.09 -5.58 -8.15
CA CYS A 17 9.95 -4.93 -8.81
C CYS A 17 10.30 -3.61 -9.50
N ILE A 18 11.52 -3.08 -9.32
CA ILE A 18 11.92 -1.76 -9.83
C ILE A 18 13.11 -1.87 -10.79
N GLU A 19 13.20 -0.90 -11.70
CA GLU A 19 14.36 -0.73 -12.59
C GLU A 19 15.23 0.42 -12.10
N ALA A 20 16.53 0.19 -11.92
CA ALA A 20 17.47 1.24 -11.52
C ALA A 20 17.94 2.08 -12.73
N PRO A 21 18.06 3.42 -12.60
CA PRO A 21 17.74 4.22 -11.41
C PRO A 21 16.24 4.54 -11.32
N SER A 22 15.68 4.42 -10.12
CA SER A 22 14.30 4.82 -9.80
C SER A 22 14.25 5.85 -8.68
N VAL A 23 13.11 6.55 -8.56
CA VAL A 23 12.82 7.44 -7.42
C VAL A 23 11.78 6.78 -6.53
N ILE A 24 12.13 6.56 -5.26
CA ILE A 24 11.26 5.99 -4.24
C ILE A 24 10.72 7.14 -3.39
N LEU A 25 9.45 7.48 -3.61
CA LEU A 25 8.76 8.52 -2.86
C LEU A 25 8.14 7.95 -1.59
N VAL A 26 8.50 8.47 -0.43
CA VAL A 26 8.03 8.00 0.88
C VAL A 26 7.43 9.14 1.72
N ASP A 27 6.60 8.79 2.70
CA ASP A 27 6.22 9.71 3.76
C ASP A 27 7.35 9.84 4.81
N ASN A 28 7.12 10.64 5.86
CA ASN A 28 8.12 10.88 6.90
C ASN A 28 8.03 9.87 8.06
N PHE A 29 7.50 8.67 7.81
CA PHE A 29 7.49 7.64 8.84
C PHE A 29 8.94 7.28 9.23
N GLU A 30 9.22 7.16 10.52
CA GLU A 30 10.58 7.12 11.08
C GLU A 30 11.47 6.07 10.42
N SER A 31 10.93 4.87 10.15
CA SER A 31 11.70 3.81 9.49
C SER A 31 12.03 4.12 8.04
N HIS A 32 11.14 4.82 7.31
CA HIS A 32 11.34 5.18 5.91
C HIS A 32 12.46 6.20 5.73
N VAL A 33 12.67 7.09 6.70
CA VAL A 33 13.65 8.19 6.63
C VAL A 33 14.88 7.98 7.53
N SER A 34 15.10 6.75 7.96
CA SER A 34 16.30 6.35 8.71
C SER A 34 17.56 6.35 7.83
N ASP A 35 18.74 6.55 8.43
CA ASP A 35 20.01 6.50 7.70
C ASP A 35 20.18 5.16 6.94
N GLU A 36 19.82 4.04 7.58
CA GLU A 36 19.86 2.71 6.95
C GLU A 36 18.96 2.62 5.72
N SER A 37 17.80 3.27 5.71
CA SER A 37 16.90 3.33 4.55
C SER A 37 17.57 4.05 3.36
N TYR A 38 18.25 5.17 3.61
CA TYR A 38 19.01 5.87 2.58
C TYR A 38 20.16 5.03 2.03
N ASP A 39 20.93 4.39 2.92
CA ASP A 39 22.04 3.52 2.53
C ASP A 39 21.56 2.35 1.65
N ILE A 40 20.50 1.65 2.05
CA ILE A 40 19.94 0.53 1.25
C ILE A 40 19.45 1.03 -0.11
N VAL A 41 18.69 2.13 -0.16
CA VAL A 41 18.11 2.62 -1.41
C VAL A 41 19.19 3.10 -2.38
N GLN A 42 20.20 3.79 -1.86
CA GLN A 42 21.28 4.33 -2.67
C GLN A 42 22.27 3.25 -3.12
N ASP A 43 22.76 2.43 -2.18
CA ASP A 43 23.89 1.54 -2.44
C ASP A 43 23.44 0.18 -2.98
N GLU A 44 22.29 -0.33 -2.56
CA GLU A 44 21.79 -1.65 -2.99
C GLU A 44 20.78 -1.54 -4.13
N LEU A 45 19.81 -0.63 -4.03
CA LEU A 45 18.78 -0.44 -5.07
C LEU A 45 19.23 0.51 -6.19
N SER A 46 20.41 1.14 -6.06
CA SER A 46 20.96 2.09 -7.05
C SER A 46 19.94 3.18 -7.45
N SER A 47 19.19 3.66 -6.46
CA SER A 47 18.00 4.50 -6.63
C SER A 47 18.02 5.68 -5.65
N LEU A 48 17.06 6.60 -5.80
CA LEU A 48 16.95 7.79 -4.95
C LEU A 48 15.75 7.67 -4.00
N LEU A 49 15.98 7.81 -2.71
CA LEU A 49 14.93 7.94 -1.71
C LEU A 49 14.55 9.42 -1.54
N VAL A 50 13.26 9.73 -1.69
CA VAL A 50 12.75 11.11 -1.55
C VAL A 50 11.61 11.13 -0.53
N PRO A 51 11.82 11.71 0.66
CA PRO A 51 10.72 11.99 1.57
C PRO A 51 9.91 13.18 1.06
N MET A 52 8.59 13.07 1.16
CA MET A 52 7.70 14.22 0.92
C MET A 52 7.90 15.30 1.99
N PRO A 53 7.47 16.56 1.74
CA PRO A 53 7.41 17.56 2.79
C PRO A 53 6.58 17.06 3.99
N PRO A 54 7.01 17.34 5.24
CA PRO A 54 6.26 16.92 6.41
C PRO A 54 4.81 17.42 6.39
N ASN A 55 3.88 16.57 6.82
CA ASN A 55 2.43 16.85 6.86
C ASN A 55 1.78 17.15 5.49
N ALA A 56 2.44 16.82 4.38
CA ALA A 56 1.92 17.08 3.04
C ALA A 56 1.37 15.82 2.33
N THR A 57 1.26 14.68 3.00
CA THR A 57 0.84 13.41 2.40
C THR A 57 -0.52 13.52 1.68
N SER A 58 -1.48 14.22 2.32
CA SER A 58 -2.81 14.46 1.77
C SER A 58 -2.86 15.36 0.52
N VAL A 59 -1.74 15.99 0.16
CA VAL A 59 -1.61 16.90 -0.98
C VAL A 59 -0.64 16.37 -2.03
N CYS A 60 0.48 15.79 -1.58
CA CYS A 60 1.63 15.48 -2.41
C CYS A 60 1.88 13.98 -2.57
N GLN A 61 1.17 13.10 -1.84
CA GLN A 61 1.37 11.65 -2.00
C GLN A 61 0.39 11.09 -3.05
N PRO A 62 0.88 10.51 -4.16
CA PRO A 62 0.03 9.91 -5.19
C PRO A 62 -0.95 8.87 -4.62
N LEU A 63 -0.47 8.03 -3.70
CA LEU A 63 -1.28 7.02 -3.02
C LEU A 63 -2.52 7.66 -2.37
N ASP A 64 -2.33 8.66 -1.49
CA ASP A 64 -3.42 9.31 -0.77
C ASP A 64 -4.34 10.14 -1.67
N VAL A 65 -3.79 10.93 -2.61
CA VAL A 65 -4.60 11.87 -3.41
C VAL A 65 -5.36 11.21 -4.55
N GLY A 66 -4.86 10.08 -5.06
CA GLY A 66 -5.37 9.50 -6.31
C GLY A 66 -5.81 8.04 -6.20
N VAL A 67 -5.12 7.22 -5.41
CA VAL A 67 -5.33 5.75 -5.39
C VAL A 67 -6.24 5.31 -4.24
N MET A 68 -6.09 5.91 -3.05
CA MET A 68 -6.81 5.45 -1.85
C MET A 68 -8.33 5.57 -1.97
N ALA A 69 -8.84 6.65 -2.57
CA ALA A 69 -10.28 6.84 -2.75
C ALA A 69 -10.93 5.77 -3.67
N PRO A 70 -10.45 5.54 -4.91
CA PRO A 70 -10.99 4.48 -5.75
C PRO A 70 -10.77 3.08 -5.14
N PHE A 71 -9.62 2.82 -4.53
CA PHE A 71 -9.35 1.54 -3.88
C PHE A 71 -10.33 1.26 -2.72
N LYS A 72 -10.61 2.24 -1.85
CA LYS A 72 -11.62 2.12 -0.78
C LYS A 72 -13.03 1.88 -1.31
N ARG A 73 -13.37 2.44 -2.48
CA ARG A 73 -14.65 2.17 -3.15
C ARG A 73 -14.71 0.72 -3.61
N LEU A 74 -13.68 0.24 -4.31
CA LEU A 74 -13.58 -1.15 -4.77
C LEU A 74 -13.65 -2.13 -3.59
N LEU A 75 -12.94 -1.86 -2.49
CA LEU A 75 -13.03 -2.67 -1.26
C LEU A 75 -14.47 -2.79 -0.73
N ARG A 76 -15.24 -1.71 -0.81
CA ARG A 76 -16.65 -1.70 -0.38
C ARG A 76 -17.52 -2.48 -1.36
N ASP A 77 -17.31 -2.30 -2.66
CA ASP A 77 -18.06 -3.01 -3.69
C ASP A 77 -17.80 -4.51 -3.61
N GLU A 78 -16.55 -4.93 -3.41
CA GLU A 78 -16.18 -6.34 -3.16
C GLU A 78 -16.85 -6.87 -1.89
N TRP A 79 -16.86 -6.10 -0.80
CA TRP A 79 -17.46 -6.55 0.45
C TRP A 79 -18.98 -6.75 0.32
N LEU A 80 -19.66 -5.90 -0.45
CA LEU A 80 -21.09 -6.02 -0.70
C LEU A 80 -21.43 -7.21 -1.62
N ALA A 81 -20.49 -7.63 -2.47
CA ALA A 81 -20.64 -8.78 -3.36
C ALA A 81 -20.17 -10.11 -2.73
N GLU A 82 -19.43 -10.05 -1.62
CA GLU A 82 -18.91 -11.22 -0.91
C GLU A 82 -20.04 -12.02 -0.25
N GLU A 83 -19.98 -13.34 -0.35
CA GLU A 83 -20.90 -14.23 0.35
C GLU A 83 -20.69 -14.14 1.87
N ILE A 84 -21.76 -14.38 2.64
CA ILE A 84 -21.67 -14.46 4.09
C ILE A 84 -20.72 -15.60 4.46
N ILE A 85 -19.78 -15.32 5.35
CA ILE A 85 -18.83 -16.31 5.83
C ILE A 85 -19.45 -16.96 7.05
N ASP A 86 -19.88 -18.21 6.90
CA ASP A 86 -20.40 -18.99 8.02
C ASP A 86 -19.27 -19.39 8.98
N GLY A 87 -19.60 -19.42 10.28
CA GLY A 87 -18.76 -20.01 11.31
C GLY A 87 -18.64 -21.53 11.12
N ASP A 88 -17.52 -22.11 11.55
CA ASP A 88 -17.29 -23.57 11.49
C ASP A 88 -17.83 -24.27 12.76
N ASP A 89 -18.25 -23.49 13.76
CA ASP A 89 -18.66 -23.95 15.08
C ASP A 89 -20.19 -23.93 15.15
N GLY A 90 -20.84 -25.08 14.98
CA GLY A 90 -22.30 -25.26 14.85
C GLY A 90 -23.18 -24.88 16.06
N ASP A 91 -22.93 -23.73 16.68
CA ASP A 91 -23.80 -23.04 17.60
C ASP A 91 -24.68 -22.02 16.85
N GLU A 92 -25.85 -21.71 17.41
CA GLU A 92 -26.98 -20.94 16.83
C GLU A 92 -26.64 -19.52 16.31
N PHE A 93 -25.38 -19.09 16.41
CA PHE A 93 -24.84 -17.87 15.81
C PHE A 93 -23.49 -18.20 15.14
N ASP A 94 -23.54 -18.82 13.96
CA ASP A 94 -22.42 -19.18 13.06
C ASP A 94 -21.56 -17.96 12.68
N SER A 95 -20.84 -17.40 13.63
CA SER A 95 -19.98 -16.24 13.44
C SER A 95 -18.58 -16.67 13.01
N PRO A 96 -18.00 -16.05 11.95
CA PRO A 96 -16.68 -16.43 11.49
C PRO A 96 -15.60 -16.10 12.53
N CYS A 97 -14.64 -17.01 12.65
CA CYS A 97 -13.49 -16.85 13.54
C CYS A 97 -12.59 -15.70 13.07
N ALA A 98 -11.69 -15.23 13.95
CA ALA A 98 -10.78 -14.14 13.62
C ALA A 98 -9.86 -14.47 12.43
N ALA A 99 -9.47 -15.74 12.25
CA ALA A 99 -8.64 -16.16 11.12
C ALA A 99 -9.41 -16.12 9.79
N GLN A 100 -10.65 -16.58 9.76
CA GLN A 100 -11.54 -16.50 8.59
C GLN A 100 -11.78 -15.04 8.20
N LYS A 101 -12.10 -14.17 9.17
CA LYS A 101 -12.26 -12.72 8.95
C LYS A 101 -11.01 -12.08 8.34
N ARG A 102 -9.81 -12.40 8.87
CA ARG A 102 -8.54 -11.90 8.31
C ARG A 102 -8.30 -12.39 6.89
N LEU A 103 -8.53 -13.67 6.62
CA LEU A 103 -8.34 -14.25 5.29
C LEU A 103 -9.27 -13.60 4.26
N ALA A 104 -10.54 -13.40 4.61
CA ALA A 104 -11.50 -12.71 3.76
C ALA A 104 -11.06 -11.27 3.45
N MET A 105 -10.64 -10.51 4.48
CA MET A 105 -10.11 -9.15 4.29
C MET A 105 -8.92 -9.11 3.33
N ILE A 106 -7.98 -10.07 3.45
CA ILE A 106 -6.80 -10.15 2.57
C ILE A 106 -7.23 -10.45 1.13
N LYS A 107 -8.06 -11.48 0.91
CA LYS A 107 -8.56 -11.85 -0.42
C LYS A 107 -9.31 -10.70 -1.08
N ARG A 108 -10.12 -9.99 -0.30
CA ARG A 108 -10.85 -8.81 -0.75
C ARG A 108 -9.93 -7.68 -1.17
N ALA A 109 -8.88 -7.41 -0.38
CA ALA A 109 -7.88 -6.40 -0.72
C ALA A 109 -7.14 -6.74 -2.02
N ILE A 110 -6.81 -8.01 -2.24
CA ILE A 110 -6.20 -8.49 -3.49
C ILE A 110 -7.15 -8.27 -4.66
N SER A 111 -8.41 -8.75 -4.57
CA SER A 111 -9.42 -8.57 -5.63
C SER A 111 -9.67 -7.09 -5.95
N ALA A 112 -9.79 -6.25 -4.92
CA ALA A 112 -9.96 -4.81 -5.11
C ALA A 112 -8.73 -4.17 -5.77
N TRP A 113 -7.51 -4.62 -5.46
CA TRP A 113 -6.28 -4.08 -6.04
C TRP A 113 -6.15 -4.44 -7.52
N GLU A 114 -6.49 -5.66 -7.91
CA GLU A 114 -6.50 -6.10 -9.31
C GLU A 114 -7.45 -5.26 -10.20
N LYS A 115 -8.45 -4.62 -9.60
CA LYS A 115 -9.39 -3.71 -10.28
C LYS A 115 -8.90 -2.27 -10.37
N VAL A 116 -7.81 -1.90 -9.68
CA VAL A 116 -7.19 -0.58 -9.80
C VAL A 116 -6.41 -0.51 -11.11
N SER A 117 -6.94 0.21 -12.11
CA SER A 117 -6.28 0.36 -13.41
C SER A 117 -4.97 1.15 -13.32
N GLU A 118 -4.03 0.85 -14.20
CA GLU A 118 -2.79 1.63 -14.36
C GLU A 118 -3.04 3.13 -14.58
N ASP A 119 -4.12 3.50 -15.27
CA ASP A 119 -4.45 4.91 -15.50
C ASP A 119 -4.79 5.66 -14.21
N VAL A 120 -5.41 5.00 -13.23
CA VAL A 120 -5.61 5.56 -11.89
C VAL A 120 -4.25 5.82 -11.23
N ILE A 121 -3.31 4.90 -11.36
CA ILE A 121 -1.95 5.07 -10.85
C ILE A 121 -1.26 6.24 -11.55
N ARG A 122 -1.22 6.29 -12.88
CA ARG A 122 -0.60 7.40 -13.64
C ARG A 122 -1.22 8.76 -13.28
N GLN A 123 -2.55 8.84 -13.23
CA GLN A 123 -3.25 10.08 -12.89
C GLN A 123 -3.02 10.51 -11.44
N SER A 124 -2.76 9.58 -10.53
CA SER A 124 -2.47 9.89 -9.13
C SER A 124 -1.20 10.73 -8.98
N PHE A 125 -0.15 10.42 -9.77
CA PHE A 125 1.06 11.23 -9.81
C PHE A 125 0.80 12.63 -10.37
N ALA A 126 0.01 12.75 -11.44
CA ALA A 126 -0.36 14.05 -12.00
C ALA A 126 -1.18 14.92 -11.01
N LYS A 127 -2.01 14.29 -10.17
CA LYS A 127 -2.78 14.97 -9.12
C LYS A 127 -1.93 15.41 -7.92
N ALA A 128 -0.87 14.65 -7.62
CA ALA A 128 0.04 14.93 -6.51
C ALA A 128 0.97 16.12 -6.77
N ILE A 129 1.05 16.62 -8.00
CA ILE A 129 1.83 17.81 -8.34
C ILE A 129 1.06 19.06 -7.87
N PRO A 130 1.61 19.87 -6.95
CA PRO A 130 0.98 21.11 -6.52
C PRO A 130 0.76 22.04 -7.71
N ARG A 131 -0.45 22.59 -7.82
CA ARG A 131 -0.77 23.62 -8.81
C ARG A 131 -0.44 24.98 -8.20
N THR A 132 0.46 25.71 -8.87
CA THR A 132 0.78 27.12 -8.59
C THR A 132 -0.36 28.03 -9.03
#